data_AF-A0A6G9APW7-F1
#
_entry.id   AF-A0A6G9APW7-F1
#
_cell.length_a   1.000
_cell.length_b   1.000
_cell.length_c   1.000
_cell.angle_alpha   90.00
_cell.angle_beta   90.00
_cell.angle_gamma   90.00
#
_symmetry.space_group_name_H-M   'P 1'
#
loop_
_entity.id
_entity.type
_entity.pdbx_description
1 polymer ?
#
loop_
_entity_poly.entity_id
_entity_poly.type
_entity_poly.pdbx_seq_one_letter_code
_entity_poly.pdbx_strand_id
1 'polypeptide(L)'
;MTPAQQNILSLVCLLVIMAYTIAKYVDSQSIVRWSSKQAHNDQLSPDSLQKNQQRLADIVSLNADPRRKQKIKDFNDIASLQTHLSRIGTGKLHGWRQADLGWLSLGDVYHFGSPGPNGLRNNFSLSLQSPSESSIQTLTLKVNLNNPNQKHILLMEYASIGQSTLKAIGITAPVGLLTALLNGDPFEDENDQRLIRNVFEPGRIDSWKLIVVSH
;
A
#
# COMPACT_ATOMS: atom_id res chain seq x y z
N MET A 1 17.99 31.53 -48.80
CA MET A 1 17.70 31.63 -47.35
C MET A 1 19.01 31.87 -46.63
N THR A 2 19.11 32.91 -45.82
CA THR A 2 20.36 33.18 -45.09
C THR A 2 20.49 32.26 -43.88
N PRO A 3 21.71 31.99 -43.36
CA PRO A 3 21.91 31.17 -42.17
C PRO A 3 21.09 31.64 -40.95
N ALA A 4 20.89 32.96 -40.83
CA ALA A 4 20.05 33.57 -39.81
C ALA A 4 18.57 33.16 -39.92
N GLN A 5 18.03 33.05 -41.14
CA GLN A 5 16.65 32.63 -41.39
C GLN A 5 16.43 31.13 -41.10
N GLN A 6 17.44 30.29 -41.35
CA GLN A 6 17.38 28.86 -41.02
C GLN A 6 17.42 28.61 -39.51
N ASN A 7 18.20 29.39 -38.76
CA ASN A 7 18.27 29.28 -37.31
C ASN A 7 16.95 29.70 -36.63
N ILE A 8 16.28 30.74 -37.16
CA ILE A 8 14.98 31.19 -36.64
C ILE A 8 13.90 30.12 -36.90
N LEU A 9 13.87 29.52 -38.09
CA LEU A 9 12.90 28.47 -38.41
C LEU A 9 13.05 27.24 -37.49
N SER A 10 14.29 26.80 -37.25
CA SER A 10 14.59 25.67 -36.37
C SER A 10 14.17 25.94 -34.92
N LEU A 11 14.37 27.17 -34.42
CA LEU A 11 13.96 27.56 -33.08
C LEU A 11 12.43 27.56 -32.93
N VAL A 12 11.71 28.07 -33.94
CA VAL A 12 10.24 28.08 -33.96
C VAL A 12 9.69 26.65 -34.00
N CYS A 13 10.26 25.77 -34.81
CA CYS A 13 9.86 24.36 -34.84
C CYS A 13 10.06 23.67 -33.47
N LEU A 14 11.19 23.90 -32.79
CA LEU A 14 11.45 23.37 -31.45
C LEU A 14 10.44 23.87 -30.42
N LEU A 15 10.09 25.16 -30.46
CA LEU A 15 9.08 25.73 -29.56
C LEU A 15 7.69 25.16 -29.81
N VAL A 16 7.29 24.95 -31.07
CA VAL A 16 6.00 24.35 -31.42
C VAL A 16 5.93 22.88 -30.97
N ILE A 17 7.01 22.11 -31.16
CA ILE A 17 7.08 20.73 -30.69
C ILE A 17 6.98 20.69 -29.16
N MET A 18 7.75 21.52 -28.45
CA MET A 18 7.67 21.56 -26.98
C MET A 18 6.28 21.98 -26.48
N ALA A 19 5.67 22.99 -27.10
CA ALA A 19 4.32 23.42 -26.74
C ALA A 19 3.29 22.30 -26.98
N TYR A 20 3.40 21.56 -28.09
CA TYR A 20 2.55 20.42 -28.39
C TYR A 20 2.74 19.27 -27.39
N THR A 21 4.00 18.95 -27.03
CA THR A 21 4.31 17.92 -26.04
C THR A 21 3.79 18.30 -24.65
N ILE A 22 3.94 19.56 -24.24
CA ILE A 22 3.42 20.06 -22.96
C ILE A 22 1.89 20.02 -22.96
N ALA A 23 1.23 20.44 -24.04
CA ALA A 23 -0.23 20.40 -24.15
C ALA A 23 -0.76 18.95 -24.06
N LYS A 24 -0.13 18.01 -24.80
CA LYS A 24 -0.45 16.58 -24.71
C LYS A 24 -0.21 16.00 -23.32
N TYR A 25 0.86 16.40 -22.65
CA TYR A 25 1.16 15.98 -21.28
C TYR A 25 0.11 16.52 -20.30
N VAL A 26 -0.24 17.79 -20.36
CA VAL A 26 -1.27 18.42 -19.50
C VAL A 26 -2.64 17.80 -19.74
N ASP A 27 -3.00 17.50 -20.99
CA ASP A 27 -4.27 16.86 -21.35
C ASP A 27 -4.32 15.37 -20.92
N SER A 28 -3.19 14.64 -21.03
CA SER A 28 -3.10 13.29 -20.47
C SER A 28 -3.23 13.28 -18.94
N GLN A 29 -2.68 14.29 -18.25
CA GLN A 29 -2.77 14.45 -16.80
C GLN A 29 -4.18 14.88 -16.37
N SER A 30 -4.89 15.67 -17.18
CA SER A 30 -6.26 16.08 -16.89
C SER A 30 -7.22 14.89 -17.02
N ILE A 31 -7.17 14.14 -18.12
CA ILE A 31 -8.04 12.98 -18.36
C ILE A 31 -7.81 11.89 -17.28
N VAL A 32 -6.55 11.61 -16.92
CA VAL A 32 -6.22 10.68 -15.82
C VAL A 32 -6.74 11.20 -14.47
N ARG A 33 -6.64 12.50 -14.18
CA ARG A 33 -7.15 13.10 -12.92
C ARG A 33 -8.66 13.06 -12.79
N TRP A 34 -9.42 13.18 -13.89
CA TRP A 34 -10.88 13.12 -13.85
C TRP A 34 -11.39 11.69 -13.70
N SER A 35 -10.82 10.75 -14.45
CA SER A 35 -11.15 9.32 -14.33
C SER A 35 -10.76 8.75 -12.96
N SER A 36 -9.59 9.13 -12.42
CA SER A 36 -9.15 8.66 -11.11
C SER A 36 -9.98 9.24 -9.97
N LYS A 37 -10.38 10.53 -10.03
CA LYS A 37 -11.24 11.13 -8.98
C LYS A 37 -12.61 10.48 -8.88
N GLN A 38 -13.20 10.11 -10.01
CA GLN A 38 -14.54 9.50 -10.02
C GLN A 38 -14.48 8.04 -9.54
N ALA A 39 -13.50 7.26 -10.02
CA ALA A 39 -13.24 5.90 -9.52
C ALA A 39 -12.84 5.87 -8.04
N HIS A 40 -12.08 6.87 -7.57
CA HIS A 40 -11.70 7.02 -6.16
C HIS A 40 -12.91 7.36 -5.28
N ASN A 41 -13.80 8.25 -5.73
CA ASN A 41 -15.03 8.58 -5.00
C ASN A 41 -16.00 7.39 -4.91
N ASP A 42 -16.16 6.62 -5.98
CA ASP A 42 -17.05 5.44 -5.99
C ASP A 42 -16.51 4.32 -5.09
N GLN A 43 -15.19 4.19 -4.96
CA GLN A 43 -14.54 3.21 -4.08
C GLN A 43 -14.54 3.61 -2.59
N LEU A 44 -14.73 4.89 -2.29
CA LEU A 44 -14.83 5.42 -0.92
C LEU A 44 -16.26 5.61 -0.44
N SER A 45 -17.26 5.20 -1.23
CA SER A 45 -18.64 5.15 -0.75
C SER A 45 -18.75 4.22 0.48
N PRO A 46 -19.67 4.51 1.43
CA PRO A 46 -19.90 3.62 2.57
C PRO A 46 -20.19 2.17 2.15
N ASP A 47 -20.97 2.01 1.08
CA ASP A 47 -21.37 0.70 0.55
C ASP A 47 -20.17 -0.07 -0.02
N SER A 48 -19.27 0.60 -0.74
CA SER A 48 -18.06 -0.04 -1.29
C SER A 48 -17.07 -0.40 -0.18
N LEU A 49 -16.90 0.45 0.83
CA LEU A 49 -16.06 0.15 1.99
C LEU A 49 -16.60 -1.06 2.78
N GLN A 50 -17.91 -1.12 3.01
CA GLN A 50 -18.55 -2.23 3.71
C GLN A 50 -18.44 -3.53 2.92
N LYS A 51 -18.70 -3.50 1.61
CA LYS A 51 -18.53 -4.67 0.72
C LYS A 51 -17.07 -5.15 0.70
N ASN A 52 -16.12 -4.22 0.70
CA ASN A 52 -14.69 -4.53 0.74
C ASN A 52 -14.28 -5.19 2.07
N GLN A 53 -14.83 -4.74 3.20
CA GLN A 53 -14.60 -5.36 4.51
C GLN A 53 -15.20 -6.76 4.58
N GLN A 54 -16.44 -6.93 4.09
CA GLN A 54 -17.11 -8.23 4.08
C GLN A 54 -16.31 -9.26 3.28
N ARG A 55 -15.85 -8.91 2.08
CA ARG A 55 -15.06 -9.85 1.25
C ARG A 55 -13.73 -10.26 1.90
N LEU A 56 -13.06 -9.34 2.60
CA LEU A 56 -11.87 -9.68 3.39
C LEU A 56 -12.21 -10.68 4.50
N ALA A 57 -13.31 -10.46 5.21
CA ALA A 57 -13.77 -11.37 6.26
C ALA A 57 -14.12 -12.75 5.69
N ASP A 58 -14.78 -12.82 4.53
CA ASP A 58 -15.15 -14.06 3.88
C ASP A 58 -13.89 -14.87 3.48
N ILE A 59 -12.87 -14.21 2.90
CA ILE A 59 -11.61 -14.87 2.51
C ILE A 59 -10.84 -15.37 3.74
N VAL A 60 -10.80 -14.57 4.81
CA VAL A 60 -10.20 -14.98 6.08
C VAL A 60 -10.95 -16.18 6.66
N SER A 61 -12.28 -16.17 6.63
CA SER A 61 -13.12 -17.27 7.14
C SER A 61 -12.95 -18.56 6.32
N LEU A 62 -12.94 -18.46 4.98
CA LEU A 62 -12.75 -19.59 4.07
C LEU A 62 -11.40 -20.30 4.29
N ASN A 63 -10.40 -19.56 4.75
CA ASN A 63 -9.06 -20.07 4.97
C ASN A 63 -8.75 -20.31 6.46
N ALA A 64 -9.76 -20.25 7.33
CA ALA A 64 -9.61 -20.32 8.79
C ALA A 64 -9.36 -21.72 9.36
N ASP A 65 -9.25 -22.76 8.52
CA ASP A 65 -8.95 -24.12 9.00
C ASP A 65 -7.57 -24.13 9.69
N PRO A 66 -7.51 -24.39 11.02
CA PRO A 66 -6.28 -24.30 11.77
C PRO A 66 -5.24 -25.37 11.39
N ARG A 67 -5.64 -26.40 10.63
CA ARG A 67 -4.76 -27.47 10.14
C ARG A 67 -4.27 -27.24 8.72
N ARG A 68 -4.81 -26.24 8.01
CA ARG A 68 -4.42 -25.93 6.64
C ARG A 68 -3.06 -25.22 6.64
N LYS A 69 -2.14 -25.72 5.81
CA LYS A 69 -0.92 -25.00 5.48
C LYS A 69 -1.22 -23.84 4.57
N GLN A 70 -0.60 -22.71 4.87
CA GLN A 70 -0.75 -21.47 4.12
C GLN A 70 0.03 -21.58 2.81
N LYS A 71 -0.58 -21.14 1.70
CA LYS A 71 0.06 -21.17 0.38
C LYS A 71 1.22 -20.18 0.25
N ILE A 72 1.26 -19.10 1.04
CA ILE A 72 2.48 -18.32 1.25
C ILE A 72 3.41 -19.14 2.16
N LYS A 73 4.51 -19.66 1.61
CA LYS A 73 5.38 -20.60 2.33
C LYS A 73 5.89 -20.05 3.66
N ASP A 74 6.37 -18.81 3.66
CA ASP A 74 6.96 -18.15 4.83
C ASP A 74 5.93 -17.92 5.95
N PHE A 75 4.62 -17.92 5.64
CA PHE A 75 3.57 -17.82 6.65
C PHE A 75 3.46 -19.07 7.54
N ASN A 76 4.10 -20.18 7.16
CA ASN A 76 4.16 -21.40 7.96
C ASN A 76 5.41 -21.46 8.87
N ASP A 77 6.29 -20.45 8.84
CA ASP A 77 7.45 -20.34 9.73
C ASP A 77 7.43 -18.98 10.45
N ILE A 78 6.67 -18.94 11.54
CA ILE A 78 6.36 -17.72 12.28
C ILE A 78 7.62 -17.04 12.82
N ALA A 79 8.54 -17.80 13.43
CA ALA A 79 9.72 -17.25 14.07
C ALA A 79 10.70 -16.65 13.04
N SER A 80 10.91 -17.35 11.93
CA SER A 80 11.73 -16.85 10.83
C SER A 80 11.13 -15.59 10.21
N LEU A 81 9.82 -15.62 9.93
CA LEU A 81 9.11 -14.49 9.34
C LEU A 81 9.11 -13.26 10.27
N GLN A 82 8.88 -13.42 11.57
CA GLN A 82 8.98 -12.33 12.54
C GLN A 82 10.38 -11.69 12.55
N THR A 83 11.42 -12.51 12.41
CA THR A 83 12.81 -12.04 12.34
C THR A 83 13.07 -11.24 11.06
N HIS A 84 12.57 -11.70 9.92
CA HIS A 84 12.70 -10.97 8.65
C HIS A 84 11.95 -9.65 8.68
N LEU A 85 10.70 -9.65 9.13
CA LEU A 85 9.86 -8.46 9.19
C LEU A 85 10.37 -7.42 10.19
N SER A 86 10.97 -7.84 11.31
CA SER A 86 11.56 -6.89 12.28
C SER A 86 12.73 -6.07 11.70
N ARG A 87 13.26 -6.43 10.52
CA ARG A 87 14.35 -5.72 9.85
C ARG A 87 13.87 -4.68 8.82
N ILE A 88 12.57 -4.59 8.54
CA ILE A 88 12.03 -3.75 7.44
C ILE A 88 11.78 -2.29 7.84
N GLY A 89 12.22 -1.86 9.02
CA GLY A 89 12.09 -0.47 9.49
C GLY A 89 10.76 -0.13 10.16
N THR A 90 9.91 -1.12 10.46
CA THR A 90 8.62 -0.91 11.15
C THR A 90 8.68 -1.16 12.66
N GLY A 91 9.88 -1.35 13.23
CA GLY A 91 10.06 -1.75 14.63
C GLY A 91 10.01 -3.27 14.83
N LYS A 92 10.12 -3.72 16.09
CA LYS A 92 10.19 -5.14 16.44
C LYS A 92 8.80 -5.75 16.49
N LEU A 93 8.64 -6.97 15.98
CA LEU A 93 7.43 -7.78 16.24
C LEU A 93 7.47 -8.41 17.63
N HIS A 94 6.41 -8.23 18.39
CA HIS A 94 6.22 -8.91 19.67
C HIS A 94 5.92 -10.39 19.47
N GLY A 95 6.06 -11.19 20.52
CA GLY A 95 5.83 -12.64 20.47
C GLY A 95 4.46 -13.01 19.91
N TRP A 96 4.43 -14.11 19.15
CA TRP A 96 3.21 -14.73 18.66
C TRP A 96 2.40 -15.29 19.83
N ARG A 97 1.17 -14.81 20.02
CA ARG A 97 0.37 -15.13 21.21
C ARG A 97 -1.11 -15.21 20.91
N GLN A 98 -1.82 -15.99 21.73
CA GLN A 98 -3.27 -16.05 21.71
C GLN A 98 -3.89 -14.71 22.15
N ALA A 99 -4.97 -14.34 21.48
CA ALA A 99 -5.85 -13.20 21.73
C ALA A 99 -7.30 -13.65 21.53
N ASP A 100 -8.27 -12.77 21.80
CA ASP A 100 -9.70 -13.12 21.82
C ASP A 100 -10.22 -13.73 20.51
N LEU A 101 -9.64 -13.35 19.37
CA LEU A 101 -10.08 -13.77 18.03
C LEU A 101 -9.06 -14.66 17.29
N GLY A 102 -8.10 -15.24 18.00
CA GLY A 102 -7.09 -16.14 17.42
C GLY A 102 -5.69 -15.85 17.94
N TRP A 103 -4.71 -15.90 17.04
CA TRP A 103 -3.32 -15.64 17.31
C TRP A 103 -2.86 -14.38 16.62
N LEU A 104 -2.02 -13.61 17.32
CA LEU A 104 -1.53 -12.34 16.79
C LEU A 104 -0.07 -12.08 17.19
N SER A 105 0.58 -11.27 16.38
CA SER A 105 1.81 -10.54 16.72
C SER A 105 1.65 -9.11 16.24
N LEU A 106 1.90 -8.15 17.14
CA LEU A 106 1.91 -6.72 16.81
C LEU A 106 3.36 -6.24 16.77
N GLY A 107 3.66 -5.39 15.79
CA GLY A 107 4.89 -4.63 15.73
C GLY A 107 4.81 -3.39 16.59
N ASP A 108 5.97 -2.91 17.03
CA ASP A 108 6.11 -1.57 17.59
C ASP A 108 5.57 -0.51 16.60
N VAL A 109 5.20 0.66 17.13
CA VAL A 109 4.83 1.79 16.29
C VAL A 109 6.09 2.55 15.90
N TYR A 110 6.41 2.57 14.61
CA TYR A 110 7.53 3.34 14.09
C TYR A 110 7.07 4.75 13.72
N HIS A 111 7.63 5.78 14.37
CA HIS A 111 7.31 7.18 14.14
C HIS A 111 8.35 7.87 13.25
N PHE A 112 7.90 8.66 12.28
CA PHE A 112 8.78 9.35 11.33
C PHE A 112 8.24 10.73 10.92
N GLY A 113 9.12 11.53 10.33
CA GLY A 113 8.80 12.88 9.89
C GLY A 113 8.60 13.87 11.04
N SER A 114 7.96 15.00 10.71
CA SER A 114 7.72 16.10 11.62
C SER A 114 6.34 15.97 12.25
N PRO A 115 6.14 16.38 13.51
CA PRO A 115 4.82 16.38 14.14
C PRO A 115 3.79 17.17 13.33
N GLY A 116 2.56 16.68 13.28
CA GLY A 116 1.41 17.40 12.76
C GLY A 116 0.77 18.34 13.80
N PRO A 117 -0.40 18.92 13.50
CA PRO A 117 -1.09 19.88 14.37
C PRO A 117 -1.38 19.37 15.78
N ASN A 118 -1.57 18.06 15.95
CA ASN A 118 -1.85 17.43 17.24
C ASN A 118 -0.58 16.96 17.99
N GLY A 119 0.61 17.37 17.54
CA GLY A 119 1.90 16.95 18.13
C GLY A 119 2.33 15.52 17.79
N LEU A 120 1.51 14.76 17.05
CA LEU A 120 1.80 13.38 16.64
C LEU A 120 2.55 13.35 15.31
N ARG A 121 3.54 12.45 15.23
CA ARG A 121 4.27 12.15 13.99
C ARG A 121 3.53 11.08 13.17
N ASN A 122 3.75 11.09 11.86
CA ASN A 122 3.34 9.99 11.00
C ASN A 122 3.92 8.68 11.55
N ASN A 123 3.20 7.58 11.36
CA ASN A 123 3.66 6.30 11.88
C ASN A 123 3.20 5.10 11.08
N PHE A 124 3.97 4.03 11.23
CA PHE A 124 3.67 2.70 10.73
C PHE A 124 3.41 1.73 11.87
N SER A 125 2.58 0.73 11.59
CA SER A 125 2.51 -0.49 12.40
C SER A 125 2.36 -1.70 11.49
N LEU A 126 2.93 -2.82 11.93
CA LEU A 126 2.77 -4.11 11.27
C LEU A 126 2.07 -5.07 12.22
N SER A 127 1.18 -5.91 11.70
CA SER A 127 0.60 -7.00 12.47
C SER A 127 0.49 -8.27 11.66
N LEU A 128 0.58 -9.39 12.37
CA LEU A 128 0.36 -10.74 11.88
C LEU A 128 -0.84 -11.31 12.64
N GLN A 129 -1.73 -12.00 11.96
CA GLN A 129 -2.96 -12.55 12.53
C GLN A 129 -3.30 -13.90 11.92
N SER A 130 -3.91 -14.78 12.71
CA SER A 130 -4.38 -16.10 12.26
C SER A 130 -5.39 -16.67 13.25
N PRO A 131 -6.35 -17.50 12.82
CA PRO A 131 -7.12 -18.35 13.72
C PRO A 131 -6.29 -19.53 14.26
N SER A 132 -5.11 -19.81 13.69
CA SER A 132 -4.24 -20.93 14.05
C SER A 132 -2.98 -20.49 14.78
N GLU A 133 -2.52 -21.32 15.72
CA GLU A 133 -1.21 -21.14 16.38
C GLU A 133 -0.05 -21.41 15.41
N SER A 134 -0.23 -22.33 14.47
CA SER A 134 0.86 -22.93 13.70
C SER A 134 1.24 -22.18 12.43
N SER A 135 0.45 -21.17 12.03
CA SER A 135 0.68 -20.41 10.81
C SER A 135 0.07 -19.03 10.89
N ILE A 136 0.59 -18.11 10.09
CA ILE A 136 0.05 -16.76 9.88
C ILE A 136 -0.92 -16.80 8.72
N GLN A 137 -2.08 -16.17 8.83
CA GLN A 137 -3.01 -16.08 7.70
C GLN A 137 -2.96 -14.72 7.04
N THR A 138 -2.82 -13.68 7.86
CA THR A 138 -2.93 -12.28 7.45
C THR A 138 -1.74 -11.48 7.94
N LEU A 139 -1.12 -10.73 7.04
CA LEU A 139 -0.18 -9.66 7.35
C LEU A 139 -0.83 -8.32 7.02
N THR A 140 -0.75 -7.36 7.93
CA THR A 140 -1.21 -5.98 7.69
C THR A 140 -0.10 -4.99 8.02
N LEU A 141 0.26 -4.15 7.05
CA LEU A 141 1.06 -2.94 7.25
C LEU A 141 0.12 -1.74 7.20
N LYS A 142 0.02 -1.00 8.30
CA LYS A 142 -0.80 0.22 8.39
C LYS A 142 0.10 1.46 8.49
N VAL A 143 -0.32 2.54 7.85
CA VAL A 143 0.33 3.85 7.95
C VAL A 143 -0.68 4.95 8.25
N ASN A 144 -0.35 5.85 9.18
CA ASN A 144 -1.22 6.94 9.65
C ASN A 144 -0.65 8.33 9.29
N LEU A 145 -1.43 9.14 8.59
CA LEU A 145 -1.11 10.52 8.22
C LEU A 145 -1.49 11.49 9.36
N ASN A 146 -0.60 11.62 10.33
CA ASN A 146 -0.77 12.54 11.45
C ASN A 146 -0.35 13.98 11.10
N ASN A 147 0.51 14.14 10.09
CA ASN A 147 0.92 15.43 9.54
C ASN A 147 0.49 15.53 8.06
N PRO A 148 -0.65 16.20 7.76
CA PRO A 148 -1.17 16.32 6.39
C PRO A 148 -0.18 16.92 5.38
N ASN A 149 0.71 17.81 5.84
CA ASN A 149 1.73 18.44 4.99
C ASN A 149 2.82 17.46 4.53
N GLN A 150 2.87 16.26 5.10
CA GLN A 150 3.85 15.22 4.77
C GLN A 150 3.25 14.04 4.00
N LYS A 151 2.05 14.19 3.40
CA LYS A 151 1.39 13.10 2.65
C LYS A 151 2.31 12.46 1.60
N HIS A 152 3.02 13.27 0.80
CA HIS A 152 3.91 12.76 -0.23
C HIS A 152 5.08 11.94 0.36
N ILE A 153 5.72 12.44 1.41
CA ILE A 153 6.81 11.75 2.11
C ILE A 153 6.30 10.43 2.71
N LEU A 154 5.11 10.46 3.32
CA LEU A 154 4.47 9.27 3.89
C LEU A 154 4.23 8.19 2.82
N LEU A 155 3.67 8.55 1.67
CA LEU A 155 3.36 7.59 0.61
C LEU A 155 4.62 7.01 -0.04
N MET A 156 5.69 7.80 -0.16
CA MET A 156 7.01 7.29 -0.56
C MET A 156 7.55 6.26 0.43
N GLU A 157 7.54 6.58 1.73
CA GLU A 157 8.01 5.68 2.78
C GLU A 157 7.15 4.40 2.83
N TYR A 158 5.83 4.56 2.67
CA TYR A 158 4.87 3.46 2.65
C TYR A 158 5.08 2.52 1.46
N ALA A 159 5.33 3.06 0.27
CA ALA A 159 5.66 2.28 -0.91
C ALA A 159 6.97 1.49 -0.72
N SER A 160 8.01 2.12 -0.16
CA SER A 160 9.30 1.49 0.14
C SER A 160 9.19 0.35 1.18
N ILE A 161 8.51 0.61 2.29
CA ILE A 161 8.28 -0.39 3.34
C ILE A 161 7.35 -1.49 2.83
N GLY A 162 6.33 -1.16 2.06
CA GLY A 162 5.40 -2.13 1.44
C GLY A 162 6.14 -3.09 0.52
N GLN A 163 7.04 -2.58 -0.33
CA GLN A 163 7.90 -3.42 -1.18
C GLN A 163 8.83 -4.32 -0.34
N SER A 164 9.44 -3.77 0.71
CA SER A 164 10.32 -4.52 1.62
C SER A 164 9.55 -5.61 2.39
N THR A 165 8.31 -5.32 2.78
CA THR A 165 7.39 -6.26 3.42
C THR A 165 7.09 -7.44 2.50
N LEU A 166 6.70 -7.18 1.24
CA LEU A 166 6.43 -8.25 0.28
C LEU A 166 7.66 -9.12 0.00
N LYS A 167 8.82 -8.48 -0.14
CA LYS A 167 10.09 -9.20 -0.31
C LYS A 167 10.41 -10.08 0.90
N ALA A 168 10.16 -9.60 2.12
CA ALA A 168 10.41 -10.35 3.35
C ALA A 168 9.54 -11.59 3.51
N ILE A 169 8.40 -11.65 2.81
CA ILE A 169 7.48 -12.80 2.81
C ILE A 169 7.57 -13.64 1.51
N GLY A 170 8.63 -13.43 0.73
CA GLY A 170 8.89 -14.18 -0.49
C GLY A 170 7.98 -13.85 -1.68
N ILE A 171 7.30 -12.71 -1.66
CA ILE A 171 6.36 -12.29 -2.72
C ILE A 171 6.98 -11.19 -3.57
N THR A 172 6.91 -11.37 -4.89
CA THR A 172 7.19 -10.28 -5.84
C THR A 172 5.99 -9.35 -5.92
N ALA A 173 6.23 -8.04 -5.80
CA ALA A 173 5.17 -7.04 -5.92
C ALA A 173 4.43 -7.16 -7.26
N PRO A 174 3.09 -7.31 -7.28
CA PRO A 174 2.32 -7.32 -8.51
C PRO A 174 2.48 -6.00 -9.29
N VAL A 175 2.28 -6.09 -10.61
CA VAL A 175 2.29 -4.91 -11.48
C VAL A 175 1.24 -3.91 -11.00
N GLY A 176 1.63 -2.64 -10.90
CA GLY A 176 0.74 -1.55 -10.48
C GLY A 176 0.65 -1.33 -8.97
N LEU A 177 1.02 -2.30 -8.12
CA LEU A 177 0.94 -2.12 -6.66
C LEU A 177 1.80 -0.95 -6.18
N LEU A 178 3.07 -0.87 -6.62
CA LEU A 178 3.98 0.17 -6.15
C LEU A 178 3.47 1.58 -6.51
N THR A 179 2.94 1.73 -7.72
CA THR A 179 2.30 2.98 -8.17
C THR A 179 1.08 3.31 -7.31
N ALA A 180 0.24 2.33 -6.99
CA ALA A 180 -0.91 2.53 -6.12
C ALA A 180 -0.50 2.96 -4.71
N LEU A 181 0.54 2.34 -4.13
CA LEU A 181 1.06 2.75 -2.82
C LEU A 181 1.63 4.18 -2.83
N LEU A 182 2.35 4.57 -3.88
CA LEU A 182 2.92 5.91 -4.05
C LEU A 182 1.84 7.01 -4.18
N ASN A 183 0.71 6.66 -4.79
CA ASN A 183 -0.40 7.59 -4.98
C ASN A 183 -1.41 7.55 -3.83
N GLY A 184 -1.37 6.49 -3.00
CA GLY A 184 -2.40 6.21 -2.01
C GLY A 184 -3.71 5.70 -2.63
N ASP A 185 -3.65 5.13 -3.83
CA ASP A 185 -4.79 4.61 -4.57
C ASP A 185 -5.15 3.19 -4.08
N PRO A 186 -6.44 2.81 -4.10
CA PRO A 186 -6.83 1.43 -3.84
C PRO A 186 -6.17 0.46 -4.83
N PHE A 187 -5.85 -0.73 -4.33
CA PHE A 187 -5.26 -1.79 -5.14
C PHE A 187 -5.80 -3.15 -4.71
N GLU A 188 -5.94 -4.07 -5.65
CA GLU A 188 -6.28 -5.46 -5.38
C GLU A 188 -5.63 -6.39 -6.41
N ASP A 189 -4.98 -7.45 -5.92
CA ASP A 189 -4.48 -8.58 -6.71
C ASP A 189 -4.85 -9.88 -5.99
N GLU A 190 -5.44 -10.83 -6.70
CA GLU A 190 -5.81 -12.13 -6.15
C GLU A 190 -5.37 -13.24 -7.10
N ASN A 191 -4.80 -14.30 -6.54
CA ASN A 191 -4.55 -15.54 -7.27
C ASN A 191 -4.73 -16.74 -6.33
N ASP A 192 -4.43 -17.94 -6.82
CA ASP A 192 -4.60 -19.17 -6.05
C ASP A 192 -3.83 -19.20 -4.72
N GLN A 193 -2.74 -18.45 -4.58
CA GLN A 193 -1.89 -18.44 -3.38
C GLN A 193 -2.30 -17.37 -2.36
N ARG A 194 -2.76 -16.21 -2.83
CA ARG A 194 -2.92 -15.03 -1.97
C ARG A 194 -3.84 -13.96 -2.54
N LEU A 195 -4.30 -13.12 -1.64
CA LEU A 195 -4.90 -11.82 -1.88
C LEU A 195 -3.98 -10.71 -1.35
N ILE A 196 -3.78 -9.66 -2.14
CA ILE A 196 -3.09 -8.43 -1.74
C ILE A 196 -4.03 -7.25 -1.95
N ARG A 197 -4.17 -6.38 -0.94
CA ARG A 197 -5.01 -5.18 -1.02
C ARG A 197 -4.32 -3.96 -0.46
N ASN A 198 -4.46 -2.82 -1.13
CA ASN A 198 -4.23 -1.51 -0.54
C ASN A 198 -5.57 -0.82 -0.32
N VAL A 199 -5.85 -0.41 0.92
CA VAL A 199 -7.11 0.22 1.29
C VAL A 199 -6.83 1.57 1.93
N PHE A 200 -7.55 2.61 1.47
CA PHE A 200 -7.59 3.90 2.14
C PHE A 200 -8.72 3.90 3.19
N GLU A 201 -8.38 4.30 4.41
CA GLU A 201 -9.31 4.45 5.53
C GLU A 201 -9.41 5.94 5.89
N PRO A 202 -10.44 6.66 5.39
CA PRO A 202 -10.67 8.03 5.79
C PRO A 202 -11.13 8.09 7.25
N GLY A 203 -10.77 9.16 7.96
CA GLY A 203 -11.22 9.34 9.33
C GLY A 203 -10.63 10.57 9.99
N ARG A 204 -10.63 10.59 11.33
CA ARG A 204 -9.94 11.66 12.09
C ARG A 204 -8.45 11.74 11.72
N ILE A 205 -7.86 10.59 11.45
CA ILE A 205 -6.51 10.45 10.90
C ILE A 205 -6.66 9.56 9.67
N ASP A 206 -6.40 10.14 8.52
CA ASP A 206 -6.33 9.42 7.25
C ASP A 206 -5.25 8.33 7.35
N SER A 207 -5.57 7.13 6.88
CA SER A 207 -4.63 6.01 6.94
C SER A 207 -4.76 5.08 5.75
N TRP A 208 -3.70 4.32 5.49
CA TRP A 208 -3.69 3.26 4.47
C TRP A 208 -3.29 1.94 5.10
N LYS A 209 -3.81 0.85 4.53
CA LYS A 209 -3.48 -0.53 4.92
C LYS A 209 -3.09 -1.35 3.69
N LEU A 210 -1.90 -1.94 3.73
CA LEU A 210 -1.48 -3.00 2.84
C LEU A 210 -1.75 -4.32 3.55
N ILE A 211 -2.68 -5.10 3.00
CA ILE A 211 -3.15 -6.36 3.58
C ILE A 211 -2.73 -7.47 2.64
N VAL A 212 -2.10 -8.51 3.18
CA VAL A 212 -1.77 -9.74 2.48
C VAL A 212 -2.43 -10.90 3.21
N VAL A 213 -3.26 -11.66 2.51
CA VAL A 213 -3.94 -12.84 3.04
C VAL A 213 -3.49 -14.06 2.25
N SER A 214 -3.03 -15.10 2.94
CA SER A 214 -2.77 -16.40 2.30
C SER A 214 -4.06 -17.21 2.17
N HIS A 215 -4.18 -17.93 1.05
CA HIS A 215 -5.21 -18.96 0.86
C HIS A 215 -4.78 -20.33 1.42
#